data_AF-A0A2T7NB92-F1
#
_entry.id   AF-A0A2T7NB92-F1
#
_cell.length_a   1.000
_cell.length_b   1.000
_cell.length_c   1.000
_cell.angle_alpha   90.00
_cell.angle_beta   90.00
_cell.angle_gamma   90.00
#
_symmetry.space_group_name_H-M   'P 1'
#
loop_
_entity.id
_entity.type
_entity.pdbx_description
1 polymer ?
#
loop_
_entity_poly.entity_id
_entity_poly.type
_entity_poly.pdbx_seq_one_letter_code
_entity_poly.pdbx_strand_id
1 'polypeptide(L)'
;MEVLTYSGSGLGDISKRAISLFKEIPKHRSCSHAGVTPHWCACLKWDTLKLSDSSVLSAVKSAISKINSYTKYNRKRCAILSLKKITSAARYLPTFEDYVAEQKLRQYTENFTQPRLSNYLDINQEVYQVSFITQPGNGHFEVTCTLDTTTGNFFVASTDISRINKCTSLKRIASLVASPSNKASVVSTSRDKASLPVVADEVYRRHVNCPRPL
;
A
#
# COMPACT_ATOMS: atom_id res chain seq x y z
N MET A 1 -10.19 -3.14 32.77
CA MET A 1 -9.24 -2.77 31.70
C MET A 1 -8.95 -1.29 31.86
N GLU A 2 -7.72 -0.88 32.19
CA GLU A 2 -7.38 0.47 32.70
C GLU A 2 -6.93 1.48 31.61
N VAL A 3 -7.22 1.21 30.34
CA VAL A 3 -6.60 1.96 29.21
C VAL A 3 -6.90 3.47 29.29
N LEU A 4 -8.11 3.82 29.71
CA LEU A 4 -8.61 5.19 29.81
C LEU A 4 -8.87 5.63 31.27
N THR A 5 -8.37 4.88 32.24
CA THR A 5 -8.52 5.24 33.66
C THR A 5 -7.22 5.79 34.19
N TYR A 6 -7.28 6.95 34.84
CA TYR A 6 -6.12 7.56 35.46
C TYR A 6 -5.81 6.86 36.79
N SER A 7 -4.73 6.08 36.83
CA SER A 7 -4.17 5.45 38.03
C SER A 7 -2.73 5.88 38.32
N GLY A 8 -2.35 7.06 37.80
CA GLY A 8 -1.02 7.67 37.93
C GLY A 8 -0.22 7.67 36.63
N SER A 9 0.88 8.45 36.62
CA SER A 9 1.73 8.70 35.45
C SER A 9 3.07 7.96 35.44
N GLY A 10 3.18 6.90 36.23
CA GLY A 10 4.39 6.07 36.30
C GLY A 10 4.62 5.24 35.03
N LEU A 11 5.65 4.39 35.07
CA LEU A 11 5.99 3.50 33.97
C LEU A 11 4.87 2.48 33.71
N GLY A 12 4.57 2.21 32.44
CA GLY A 12 3.62 1.19 32.02
C GLY A 12 4.10 -0.23 32.30
N ASP A 13 3.16 -1.11 32.60
CA ASP A 13 3.41 -2.54 32.84
C ASP A 13 3.40 -3.31 31.51
N ILE A 14 4.56 -3.82 31.09
CA ILE A 14 4.73 -4.56 29.83
C ILE A 14 4.06 -5.94 29.83
N SER A 15 3.70 -6.48 31.01
CA SER A 15 2.97 -7.76 31.09
C SER A 15 1.52 -7.61 30.62
N LYS A 16 1.01 -6.38 30.60
CA LYS A 16 -0.32 -6.06 30.08
C LYS A 16 -0.21 -5.73 28.59
N ARG A 17 -1.05 -6.40 27.78
CA ARG A 17 -1.21 -6.10 26.35
C ARG A 17 -1.40 -4.60 26.09
N ALA A 18 -2.27 -3.97 26.87
CA ALA A 18 -2.56 -2.54 26.80
C ALA A 18 -1.99 -1.79 28.01
N ILE A 19 -1.26 -0.72 27.74
CA ILE A 19 -0.77 0.24 28.75
C ILE A 19 -1.70 1.46 28.73
N SER A 20 -2.04 1.97 29.93
CA SER A 20 -2.87 3.18 30.08
C SER A 20 -2.28 4.37 29.33
N LEU A 21 -3.12 5.20 28.71
CA LEU A 21 -2.69 6.42 28.01
C LEU A 21 -1.99 7.42 28.94
N PHE A 22 -2.21 7.30 30.25
CA PHE A 22 -1.61 8.20 31.25
C PHE A 22 -0.24 7.74 31.74
N LYS A 23 0.22 6.53 31.36
CA LYS A 23 1.51 5.96 31.78
C LYS A 23 2.55 6.06 30.67
N GLU A 24 3.80 6.24 31.06
CA GLU A 24 4.92 6.25 30.12
C GLU A 24 5.10 4.87 29.48
N ILE A 25 5.35 4.83 28.17
CA ILE A 25 5.61 3.58 27.44
C ILE A 25 7.06 3.16 27.71
N PRO A 26 7.31 1.96 28.28
CA PRO A 26 8.67 1.46 28.48
C PRO A 26 9.45 1.38 27.16
N LYS A 27 10.72 1.82 27.15
CA LYS A 27 11.57 1.84 25.94
C LYS A 27 11.77 0.46 25.28
N HIS A 28 11.70 -0.60 26.07
CA HIS A 28 11.84 -1.98 25.61
C HIS A 28 10.47 -2.64 25.30
N ARG A 29 9.37 -1.87 25.24
CA ARG A 29 8.09 -2.40 24.80
C ARG A 29 8.19 -2.76 23.32
N SER A 30 7.78 -3.98 23.00
CA SER A 30 7.80 -4.55 21.66
C SER A 30 6.38 -4.86 21.20
N CYS A 31 6.24 -5.20 19.92
CA CYS A 31 4.96 -5.64 19.37
C CYS A 31 4.47 -6.97 19.99
N SER A 32 5.39 -7.86 20.39
CA SER A 32 5.03 -9.07 21.14
C SER A 32 4.38 -8.74 22.49
N HIS A 33 4.92 -7.77 23.25
CA HIS A 33 4.29 -7.29 24.49
C HIS A 33 2.89 -6.68 24.24
N ALA A 34 2.69 -6.03 23.10
CA ALA A 34 1.39 -5.44 22.72
C ALA A 34 0.40 -6.44 22.11
N GLY A 35 0.80 -7.71 21.94
CA GLY A 35 0.02 -8.70 21.20
C GLY A 35 -0.28 -8.25 19.77
N VAL A 36 0.66 -7.51 19.16
CA VAL A 36 0.64 -7.05 17.78
C VAL A 36 1.53 -7.97 16.98
N THR A 37 0.97 -8.51 15.92
CA THR A 37 1.68 -9.38 14.98
C THR A 37 2.77 -8.57 14.26
N PRO A 38 3.93 -9.17 13.92
CA PRO A 38 5.00 -8.45 13.26
C PRO A 38 4.55 -7.71 11.99
N HIS A 39 3.70 -8.31 11.16
CA HIS A 39 3.17 -7.66 9.97
C HIS A 39 2.30 -6.42 10.23
N TRP A 40 1.81 -6.19 11.46
CA TRP A 40 1.10 -4.97 11.89
C TRP A 40 1.87 -4.12 12.90
N CYS A 41 3.13 -4.48 13.15
CA CYS A 41 3.96 -3.79 14.10
C CYS A 41 4.32 -2.40 13.58
N ALA A 42 4.17 -1.36 14.39
CA ALA A 42 4.71 -0.04 14.08
C ALA A 42 6.20 0.09 14.43
N CYS A 43 6.75 -0.87 15.19
CA CYS A 43 8.14 -0.88 15.65
C CYS A 43 9.09 -1.54 14.65
N LEU A 44 8.66 -1.76 13.40
CA LEU A 44 9.47 -2.42 12.37
C LEU A 44 10.80 -1.70 12.19
N LYS A 45 11.89 -2.47 12.20
CA LYS A 45 13.23 -1.94 11.97
C LYS A 45 13.48 -1.84 10.47
N TRP A 46 13.77 -0.64 10.01
CA TRP A 46 14.07 -0.35 8.62
C TRP A 46 15.55 0.00 8.47
N ASP A 47 16.22 -0.68 7.56
CA ASP A 47 17.59 -0.38 7.14
C ASP A 47 17.55 0.58 5.95
N THR A 48 18.21 1.73 6.07
CA THR A 48 18.24 2.71 4.98
C THR A 48 19.22 2.26 3.90
N LEU A 49 18.73 2.14 2.67
CA LEU A 49 19.52 1.66 1.54
C LEU A 49 20.12 2.82 0.74
N LYS A 50 21.18 2.54 -0.02
CA LYS A 50 21.69 3.53 -0.97
C LYS A 50 20.75 3.58 -2.17
N LEU A 51 20.42 4.78 -2.62
CA LEU A 51 19.50 4.97 -3.75
C LEU A 51 20.05 4.42 -5.08
N SER A 52 21.37 4.19 -5.16
CA SER A 52 22.07 3.59 -6.28
C SER A 52 22.08 2.05 -6.27
N ASP A 53 21.59 1.42 -5.21
CA ASP A 53 21.62 -0.04 -5.09
C ASP A 53 20.75 -0.69 -6.18
N SER A 54 21.25 -1.78 -6.77
CA SER A 54 20.58 -2.48 -7.88
C SER A 54 19.21 -3.03 -7.47
N SER A 55 19.07 -3.47 -6.21
CA SER A 55 17.79 -3.91 -5.64
C SER A 55 16.78 -2.76 -5.55
N VAL A 56 17.23 -1.56 -5.13
CA VAL A 56 16.40 -0.35 -5.07
C VAL A 56 15.93 0.06 -6.47
N LEU A 57 16.84 0.09 -7.45
CA LEU A 57 16.49 0.40 -8.84
C LEU A 57 15.50 -0.61 -9.42
N SER A 58 15.68 -1.89 -9.11
CA SER A 58 14.79 -2.97 -9.56
C SER A 58 13.41 -2.88 -8.91
N ALA A 59 13.34 -2.61 -7.60
CA ALA A 59 12.09 -2.38 -6.89
C ALA A 59 11.29 -1.21 -7.49
N VAL A 60 11.96 -0.08 -7.74
CA VAL A 60 11.34 1.12 -8.35
C VAL A 60 10.87 0.82 -9.78
N LYS A 61 11.65 0.08 -10.57
CA LYS A 61 11.25 -0.34 -11.93
C LYS A 61 10.00 -1.21 -11.89
N SER A 62 9.93 -2.19 -10.99
CA SER A 62 8.76 -3.04 -10.81
C SER A 62 7.53 -2.25 -10.36
N ALA A 63 7.71 -1.29 -9.43
CA ALA A 63 6.65 -0.39 -8.99
C ALA A 63 6.10 0.48 -10.14
N ILE A 64 6.98 1.12 -10.93
CA ILE A 64 6.56 1.93 -12.09
C ILE A 64 5.87 1.08 -13.16
N SER A 65 6.36 -0.14 -13.40
CA SER A 65 5.72 -1.09 -14.32
C SER A 65 4.31 -1.43 -13.85
N LYS A 66 4.15 -1.73 -12.55
CA LYS A 66 2.84 -2.00 -11.93
C LYS A 66 1.89 -0.80 -12.06
N ILE A 67 2.35 0.41 -11.75
CA ILE A 67 1.54 1.65 -11.88
C ILE A 67 1.10 1.86 -13.33
N ASN A 68 2.01 1.68 -14.29
CA ASN A 68 1.71 1.80 -15.71
C ASN A 68 0.72 0.73 -16.21
N SER A 69 0.70 -0.45 -15.58
CA SER A 69 -0.26 -1.50 -15.92
C SER A 69 -1.71 -1.07 -15.66
N TYR A 70 -1.97 -0.29 -14.60
CA TYR A 70 -3.31 0.21 -14.28
C TYR A 70 -3.87 1.21 -15.30
N THR A 71 -2.98 1.91 -16.01
CA THR A 71 -3.38 2.92 -17.01
C THR A 71 -3.23 2.42 -18.45
N LYS A 72 -2.87 1.13 -18.65
CA LYS A 72 -2.56 0.54 -19.96
C LYS A 72 -3.69 0.70 -20.98
N TYR A 73 -4.95 0.59 -20.57
CA TYR A 73 -6.11 0.73 -21.47
C TYR A 73 -6.54 2.19 -21.70
N ASN A 74 -5.97 3.15 -20.95
CA ASN A 74 -6.34 4.56 -20.99
C ASN A 74 -5.21 5.44 -21.56
N ARG A 75 -4.33 4.92 -22.44
CA ARG A 75 -3.18 5.69 -22.97
C ARG A 75 -3.55 6.96 -23.73
N LYS A 76 -4.75 7.03 -24.30
CA LYS A 76 -5.29 8.27 -24.90
C LYS A 76 -5.47 9.41 -23.89
N ARG A 77 -5.57 9.09 -22.59
CA ARG A 77 -5.79 10.04 -21.49
C ARG A 77 -4.65 10.03 -20.46
N CYS A 78 -3.89 8.96 -20.36
CA CYS A 78 -2.82 8.76 -19.40
C CYS A 78 -1.46 8.55 -20.10
N ALA A 79 -0.51 9.44 -19.82
CA ALA A 79 0.87 9.27 -20.25
C ALA A 79 1.53 8.05 -19.59
N ILE A 80 2.54 7.49 -20.25
CA ILE A 80 3.41 6.47 -19.65
C ILE A 80 4.31 7.15 -18.62
N LEU A 81 4.29 6.67 -17.38
CA LEU A 81 5.15 7.18 -16.33
C LEU A 81 6.54 6.58 -16.42
N SER A 82 7.55 7.41 -16.17
CA SER A 82 8.95 7.04 -16.06
C SER A 82 9.54 7.61 -14.77
N LEU A 83 10.67 7.07 -14.32
CA LEU A 83 11.36 7.54 -13.12
C LEU A 83 11.94 8.93 -13.38
N LYS A 84 11.68 9.88 -12.48
CA LYS A 84 12.37 11.18 -12.42
C LYS A 84 13.50 11.14 -11.41
N LYS A 85 13.20 10.75 -10.17
CA LYS A 85 14.21 10.57 -9.10
C LYS A 85 13.68 9.68 -7.98
N ILE A 86 14.57 8.99 -7.30
CA ILE A 86 14.29 8.25 -6.07
C ILE A 86 14.51 9.21 -4.89
N THR A 87 13.61 9.20 -3.90
CA THR A 87 13.67 10.09 -2.73
C THR A 87 14.06 9.37 -1.46
N SER A 88 13.67 8.11 -1.30
CA SER A 88 14.06 7.26 -0.17
C SER A 88 13.95 5.80 -0.54
N ALA A 89 14.75 4.97 0.13
CA ALA A 89 14.66 3.52 0.04
C ALA A 89 15.07 2.91 1.38
N ALA A 90 14.28 1.96 1.85
CA ALA A 90 14.60 1.18 3.04
C ALA A 90 14.20 -0.28 2.85
N ARG A 91 14.92 -1.18 3.51
CA ARG A 91 14.58 -2.60 3.61
C ARG A 91 14.16 -2.93 5.03
N TYR A 92 13.09 -3.69 5.15
CA TYR A 92 12.65 -4.21 6.42
C TYR A 92 13.64 -5.27 6.92
N LEU A 93 14.09 -5.14 8.17
CA LEU A 93 14.94 -6.11 8.86
C LEU A 93 14.10 -6.88 9.88
N PRO A 94 13.51 -8.02 9.50
CA PRO A 94 12.83 -8.87 10.46
C PRO A 94 13.82 -9.42 11.49
N THR A 95 13.44 -9.38 12.76
CA THR A 95 14.14 -10.08 13.83
C THR A 95 13.71 -11.56 13.87
N PHE A 96 14.50 -12.40 14.55
CA PHE A 96 14.11 -13.80 14.78
C PHE A 96 12.75 -13.91 15.50
N GLU A 97 12.47 -13.01 16.43
CA GLU A 97 11.17 -12.94 17.12
C GLU A 97 10.03 -12.61 16.15
N ASP A 98 10.28 -11.76 15.14
CA ASP A 98 9.30 -11.45 14.10
C ASP A 98 8.98 -12.69 13.28
N TYR A 99 9.98 -13.46 12.85
CA TYR A 99 9.74 -14.72 12.12
C TYR A 99 8.97 -15.75 12.96
N VAL A 100 9.30 -15.91 14.24
CA VAL A 100 8.63 -16.87 15.14
C VAL A 100 7.20 -16.46 15.46
N ALA A 101 6.95 -15.18 15.73
CA ALA A 101 5.60 -14.68 15.98
C ALA A 101 4.72 -14.80 14.73
N GLU A 102 5.28 -14.52 13.56
CA GLU A 102 4.64 -14.80 12.27
C GLU A 102 4.32 -16.31 12.15
N GLN A 103 5.29 -17.21 12.27
CA GLN A 103 5.06 -18.67 12.19
C GLN A 103 3.95 -19.16 13.12
N LYS A 104 3.91 -18.66 14.36
CA LYS A 104 2.87 -19.01 15.35
C LYS A 104 1.48 -18.59 14.90
N LEU A 105 1.30 -17.45 14.24
CA LEU A 105 -0.06 -17.12 13.74
C LEU A 105 -0.43 -17.92 12.51
N ARG A 106 0.52 -18.36 11.66
CA ARG A 106 0.22 -19.30 10.55
C ARG A 106 -0.42 -20.58 11.09
N GLN A 107 0.18 -21.17 12.11
CA GLN A 107 -0.33 -22.38 12.76
C GLN A 107 -1.71 -22.15 13.43
N TYR A 108 -1.99 -20.93 13.88
CA TYR A 108 -3.29 -20.56 14.43
C TYR A 108 -4.36 -20.36 13.34
N THR A 109 -4.04 -19.73 12.21
CA THR A 109 -4.98 -19.48 11.10
C THR A 109 -5.27 -20.71 10.24
N GLU A 110 -4.42 -21.74 10.23
CA GLU A 110 -4.74 -23.02 9.57
C GLU A 110 -5.99 -23.71 10.15
N ASN A 111 -6.39 -23.38 11.38
CA ASN A 111 -7.64 -23.86 12.00
C ASN A 111 -8.90 -23.09 11.55
N PHE A 112 -8.75 -22.01 10.78
CA PHE A 112 -9.85 -21.23 10.20
C PHE A 112 -9.81 -21.35 8.68
N THR A 113 -10.89 -21.83 8.07
CA THR A 113 -11.06 -21.98 6.62
C THR A 113 -11.15 -20.60 5.92
N GLN A 114 -10.02 -19.90 5.79
CA GLN A 114 -9.85 -18.82 4.82
C GLN A 114 -8.45 -18.86 4.20
N PRO A 115 -8.32 -19.10 2.89
CA PRO A 115 -7.06 -18.99 2.20
C PRO A 115 -6.78 -17.52 1.89
N ARG A 116 -6.09 -16.83 2.81
CA ARG A 116 -5.35 -15.60 2.47
C ARG A 116 -3.90 -15.72 2.93
N LEU A 117 -3.20 -16.66 2.30
CA LEU A 117 -1.76 -16.90 2.41
C LEU A 117 -0.88 -15.83 1.71
N SER A 118 -1.38 -14.59 1.49
CA SER A 118 -0.68 -13.59 0.67
C SER A 118 0.05 -12.49 1.43
N ASN A 119 -0.11 -12.41 2.75
CA ASN A 119 0.32 -11.22 3.54
C ASN A 119 1.44 -11.53 4.53
N TYR A 120 2.22 -12.58 4.28
CA TYR A 120 3.05 -13.22 5.28
C TYR A 120 4.47 -13.38 4.77
N LEU A 121 5.45 -12.82 5.48
CA LEU A 121 6.86 -12.88 5.08
C LEU A 121 7.34 -14.33 5.13
N ASP A 122 7.72 -14.83 3.96
CA ASP A 122 8.48 -16.08 3.83
C ASP A 122 9.96 -15.83 4.18
N ILE A 123 10.70 -16.86 4.58
CA ILE A 123 12.15 -16.77 4.80
C ILE A 123 12.89 -16.33 3.52
N ASN A 124 12.27 -16.58 2.36
CA ASN A 124 12.77 -16.19 1.05
C ASN A 124 12.20 -14.85 0.57
N GLN A 125 11.66 -14.03 1.48
CA GLN A 125 11.08 -12.74 1.14
C GLN A 125 11.75 -11.60 1.90
N GLU A 126 12.14 -10.57 1.16
CA GLU A 126 12.57 -9.30 1.72
C GLU A 126 11.56 -8.21 1.34
N VAL A 127 11.24 -7.31 2.27
CA VAL A 127 10.36 -6.17 1.99
C VAL A 127 11.16 -4.89 1.88
N TYR A 128 10.86 -4.16 0.82
CA TYR A 128 11.44 -2.86 0.50
C TYR A 128 10.34 -1.81 0.51
N GLN A 129 10.60 -0.66 1.14
CA GLN A 129 9.79 0.54 1.01
C GLN A 129 10.58 1.55 0.19
N VAL A 130 10.08 1.89 -0.99
CA VAL A 130 10.72 2.84 -1.89
C VAL A 130 9.81 4.04 -2.12
N SER A 131 10.37 5.24 -2.03
CA SER A 131 9.68 6.46 -2.46
C SER A 131 10.40 7.10 -3.63
N PHE A 132 9.63 7.53 -4.63
CA PHE A 132 10.17 8.10 -5.86
C PHE A 132 9.18 9.07 -6.52
N ILE A 133 9.73 9.94 -7.36
CA ILE A 133 8.97 10.88 -8.18
C ILE A 133 8.99 10.40 -9.63
N THR A 134 7.83 10.39 -10.27
CA THR A 134 7.67 10.04 -11.68
C THR A 134 7.55 11.27 -12.57
N GLN A 135 7.78 11.07 -13.85
CA GLN A 135 7.46 12.02 -14.90
C GLN A 135 6.75 11.32 -16.07
N PRO A 136 5.80 11.98 -16.76
CA PRO A 136 5.32 13.35 -16.49
C PRO A 136 4.44 13.43 -15.23
N GLY A 137 4.07 14.66 -14.82
CA GLY A 137 3.11 14.89 -13.72
C GLY A 137 3.69 14.95 -12.31
N ASN A 138 5.00 14.70 -12.12
CA ASN A 138 5.70 14.81 -10.83
C ASN A 138 4.96 14.07 -9.69
N GLY A 139 4.41 12.88 -9.97
CA GLY A 139 3.74 12.09 -8.95
C GLY A 139 4.76 11.54 -7.97
N HIS A 140 4.58 11.81 -6.68
CA HIS A 140 5.41 11.25 -5.61
C HIS A 140 4.69 10.04 -5.06
N PHE A 141 5.33 8.88 -5.20
CA PHE A 141 4.82 7.60 -4.76
C PHE A 141 5.67 7.07 -3.61
N GLU A 142 5.00 6.42 -2.66
CA GLU A 142 5.58 5.50 -1.69
C GLU A 142 5.01 4.11 -2.00
N VAL A 143 5.88 3.12 -2.14
CA VAL A 143 5.50 1.78 -2.56
C VAL A 143 6.22 0.74 -1.72
N THR A 144 5.47 -0.24 -1.24
CA THR A 144 6.02 -1.46 -0.64
C THR A 144 6.18 -2.53 -1.72
N CYS A 145 7.40 -3.06 -1.84
CA CYS A 145 7.77 -4.09 -2.81
C CYS A 145 8.32 -5.31 -2.06
N THR A 146 7.87 -6.50 -2.42
CA THR A 146 8.37 -7.76 -1.86
C THR A 146 9.31 -8.42 -2.86
N LEU A 147 10.57 -8.59 -2.50
CA LEU A 147 11.54 -9.38 -3.25
C LEU A 147 11.40 -10.84 -2.86
N ASP A 148 11.20 -11.70 -3.85
CA ASP A 148 11.45 -13.13 -3.72
C ASP A 148 12.95 -13.38 -3.96
N THR A 149 13.67 -13.78 -2.91
CA THR A 149 15.12 -14.00 -2.97
C THR A 149 15.51 -15.24 -3.77
N THR A 150 14.57 -16.16 -4.02
CA THR A 150 14.79 -17.36 -4.84
C THR A 150 14.77 -16.99 -6.32
N THR A 151 13.79 -16.19 -6.74
CA THR A 151 13.62 -15.81 -8.15
C THR A 151 14.30 -14.49 -8.52
N GLY A 152 14.69 -13.69 -7.52
CA GLY A 152 15.22 -12.34 -7.69
C GLY A 152 14.18 -11.32 -8.17
N ASN A 153 12.89 -11.67 -8.14
CA ASN A 153 11.82 -10.84 -8.68
C ASN A 153 11.10 -10.06 -7.59
N PHE A 154 10.71 -8.83 -7.94
CA PHE A 154 9.87 -8.00 -7.10
C PHE A 154 8.39 -8.17 -7.44
N PHE A 155 7.59 -8.44 -6.42
CA PHE A 155 6.14 -8.36 -6.43
C PHE A 155 5.66 -7.05 -5.81
N VAL A 156 4.61 -6.47 -6.39
CA VAL A 156 3.98 -5.23 -5.90
C VAL A 156 2.46 -5.40 -5.95
N ALA A 157 1.82 -5.37 -4.77
CA ALA A 157 0.37 -5.40 -4.67
C ALA A 157 -0.24 -4.03 -4.98
N SER A 158 -1.50 -4.01 -5.41
CA SER A 158 -2.21 -2.75 -5.66
C SER A 158 -2.44 -1.92 -4.40
N THR A 159 -2.61 -2.60 -3.27
CA THR A 159 -2.83 -1.99 -1.94
C THR A 159 -1.60 -1.29 -1.41
N ASP A 160 -0.44 -1.59 -1.98
CA ASP A 160 0.87 -1.21 -1.44
C ASP A 160 1.47 -0.02 -2.21
N ILE A 161 0.66 0.63 -3.06
CA ILE A 161 1.05 1.80 -3.86
C ILE A 161 0.27 3.01 -3.35
N SER A 162 0.99 3.96 -2.76
CA SER A 162 0.43 5.21 -2.27
C SER A 162 1.00 6.40 -3.05
N ARG A 163 0.15 7.22 -3.65
CA ARG A 163 0.57 8.56 -4.12
C ARG A 163 0.47 9.53 -2.96
N ILE A 164 1.61 10.04 -2.51
CA ILE A 164 1.71 10.86 -1.30
C ILE A 164 1.64 12.37 -1.55
N ASN A 165 1.71 12.81 -2.81
CA ASN A 165 1.53 14.21 -3.17
C ASN A 165 0.19 14.50 -3.84
N LYS A 166 -0.26 15.76 -3.71
CA LYS A 166 -1.51 16.22 -4.33
C LYS A 166 -1.55 15.95 -5.83
N CYS A 167 -2.63 15.34 -6.29
CA CYS A 167 -2.96 15.26 -7.71
C CYS A 167 -3.31 16.67 -8.21
N THR A 168 -2.37 17.31 -8.90
CA THR A 168 -2.57 18.65 -9.48
C THR A 168 -3.64 18.68 -10.58
N SER A 169 -4.06 17.53 -11.11
CA SER A 169 -5.05 17.38 -12.19
C SER A 169 -6.53 17.58 -11.79
N LEU A 170 -6.86 17.90 -10.54
CA LEU A 170 -8.26 18.11 -10.11
C LEU A 170 -8.92 19.38 -10.71
N LYS A 171 -8.18 20.23 -11.44
CA LYS A 171 -8.67 21.54 -11.91
C LYS A 171 -9.57 21.54 -13.16
N ARG A 172 -10.26 20.46 -13.56
CA ARG A 172 -11.13 20.54 -14.76
C ARG A 172 -12.36 19.63 -14.86
N ILE A 173 -12.95 19.19 -13.75
CA ILE A 173 -14.26 18.50 -13.78
C ILE A 173 -15.44 19.45 -13.48
N ALA A 174 -15.20 20.59 -12.85
CA ALA A 174 -16.28 21.52 -12.45
C ALA A 174 -16.90 22.35 -13.61
N SER A 175 -16.33 22.33 -14.82
CA SER A 175 -16.81 23.16 -15.93
C SER A 175 -17.80 22.45 -16.88
N LEU A 176 -18.15 21.18 -16.64
CA LEU A 176 -19.06 20.41 -17.51
C LEU A 176 -20.47 20.21 -16.92
N VAL A 177 -20.79 20.80 -15.78
CA VAL A 177 -22.11 20.65 -15.12
C VAL A 177 -23.00 21.89 -15.27
N ALA A 178 -22.54 22.93 -15.96
CA ALA A 178 -23.33 24.15 -16.19
C ALA A 178 -23.61 24.36 -17.69
N SER A 179 -24.63 23.66 -18.20
CA SER A 179 -25.47 24.18 -19.29
C SER A 179 -26.82 23.44 -19.28
N PRO A 180 -27.95 24.13 -19.04
CA PRO A 180 -29.28 23.55 -19.06
C PRO A 180 -29.95 23.75 -20.42
N SER A 181 -30.42 22.68 -21.06
CA SER A 181 -31.66 22.67 -21.87
C SER A 181 -31.86 21.33 -22.59
N ASN A 182 -33.00 20.67 -22.32
CA ASN A 182 -33.93 20.00 -23.25
C ASN A 182 -33.33 19.04 -24.31
N LYS A 183 -33.76 17.78 -24.49
CA LYS A 183 -35.08 17.16 -24.38
C LYS A 183 -34.88 15.64 -24.46
N ALA A 184 -35.70 14.89 -23.72
CA ALA A 184 -35.77 13.43 -23.81
C ALA A 184 -36.36 13.00 -25.16
N SER A 185 -35.74 11.99 -25.78
CA SER A 185 -36.39 11.07 -26.73
C SER A 185 -35.84 9.67 -26.50
N VAL A 186 -36.72 8.82 -26.00
CA VAL A 186 -36.54 7.38 -25.78
C VAL A 186 -36.60 6.68 -27.13
N VAL A 187 -35.58 5.90 -27.48
CA VAL A 187 -35.72 4.83 -28.48
C VAL A 187 -35.03 3.57 -27.93
N SER A 188 -35.86 2.57 -27.71
CA SER A 188 -35.51 1.19 -27.35
C SER A 188 -35.01 0.41 -28.56
N THR A 189 -33.91 -0.32 -28.43
CA THR A 189 -33.75 -1.64 -29.08
C THR A 189 -32.89 -2.56 -28.24
N SER A 190 -33.36 -3.80 -28.16
CA SER A 190 -32.85 -4.95 -27.45
C SER A 190 -31.74 -5.67 -28.22
N ARG A 191 -30.79 -6.27 -27.49
CA ARG A 191 -30.40 -7.70 -27.54
C ARG A 191 -29.03 -7.94 -26.89
N ASP A 192 -29.06 -8.84 -25.91
CA ASP A 192 -28.08 -9.88 -25.59
C ASP A 192 -26.58 -9.53 -25.47
N LYS A 193 -26.09 -9.49 -24.22
CA LYS A 193 -25.08 -10.46 -23.75
C LYS A 193 -24.80 -10.33 -22.25
N ALA A 194 -25.02 -11.47 -21.57
CA ALA A 194 -24.27 -12.03 -20.45
C ALA A 194 -23.65 -11.05 -19.42
N SER A 195 -24.35 -10.99 -18.30
CA SER A 195 -23.93 -10.46 -17.00
C SER A 195 -22.56 -10.98 -16.54
N LEU A 196 -21.64 -10.06 -16.26
CA LEU A 196 -20.53 -10.21 -15.29
C LEU A 196 -20.36 -8.83 -14.59
N PRO A 197 -20.01 -8.79 -13.30
CA PRO A 197 -20.49 -7.75 -12.39
C PRO A 197 -19.78 -6.40 -12.61
N VAL A 198 -20.59 -5.39 -12.92
CA VAL A 198 -20.23 -3.97 -13.16
C VAL A 198 -19.76 -3.25 -11.88
N VAL A 199 -19.74 -3.91 -10.72
CA VAL A 199 -19.63 -3.24 -9.42
C VAL A 199 -18.17 -2.96 -8.98
N ALA A 200 -17.17 -3.62 -9.56
CA ALA A 200 -15.76 -3.40 -9.20
C ALA A 200 -15.06 -2.30 -10.02
N ASP A 201 -15.59 -1.95 -11.21
CA ASP A 201 -14.90 -1.07 -12.16
C ASP A 201 -15.18 0.43 -11.91
N GLU A 202 -16.27 0.74 -11.22
CA GLU A 202 -16.71 2.13 -11.00
C GLU A 202 -16.06 2.81 -9.78
N VAL A 203 -15.67 2.02 -8.77
CA VAL A 203 -14.96 2.53 -7.57
C VAL A 203 -13.50 2.88 -7.88
N TYR A 204 -12.87 2.17 -8.82
CA TYR A 204 -11.45 2.35 -9.15
C TYR A 204 -11.20 3.51 -10.15
N ARG A 205 -12.15 3.81 -11.05
CA ARG A 205 -12.03 4.95 -11.99
C ARG A 205 -11.96 6.32 -11.31
N ARG A 206 -12.47 6.47 -10.08
CA ARG A 206 -12.49 7.76 -9.38
C ARG A 206 -11.17 8.15 -8.72
N HIS A 207 -10.25 7.20 -8.52
CA HIS A 207 -9.05 7.42 -7.71
C HIS A 207 -7.75 7.62 -8.52
N VAL A 208 -7.74 7.31 -9.82
CA VAL A 208 -6.51 7.41 -10.65
C VAL A 208 -6.52 8.66 -11.53
N ASN A 209 -6.26 9.82 -10.91
CA ASN A 209 -5.94 11.04 -11.65
C ASN A 209 -4.50 10.94 -12.22
N CYS A 210 -4.37 10.53 -13.47
CA CYS A 210 -3.10 10.40 -14.19
C CYS A 210 -2.76 11.68 -15.00
N PRO A 211 -1.47 11.93 -15.32
CA PRO A 211 -1.07 13.00 -16.24
C PRO A 211 -1.47 12.68 -17.69
N ARG A 212 -1.85 13.70 -18.48
CA ARG A 212 -2.20 13.53 -19.90
C ARG A 212 -0.94 13.37 -20.77
N PRO A 213 -1.03 12.64 -21.90
CA PRO A 213 -0.02 12.70 -22.96
C PRO A 213 0.16 14.15 -23.42
N LEU A 214 1.40 14.52 -23.77
CA LEU A 214 1.71 15.78 -24.46
C LEU A 214 1.07 15.79 -25.85
#